data_AF-A0A6I4N8P3-F1
#
_entry.id   AF-A0A6I4N8P3-F1
#
_cell.length_a   1.000
_cell.length_b   1.000
_cell.length_c   1.000
_cell.angle_alpha   90.00
_cell.angle_beta   90.00
_cell.angle_gamma   90.00
#
_symmetry.space_group_name_H-M   'P 1'
#
loop_
_entity.id
_entity.type
_entity.pdbx_description
1 polymer ?
#
loop_
_entity_poly.entity_id
_entity_poly.type
_entity_poly.pdbx_seq_one_letter_code
_entity_poly.pdbx_strand_id
1 'polypeptide(L)'
;MSLSVDVFVIGEDGGRHVLDTPEGANDLAGFESWRTRVWGSDAVRALGAWFFPVLADSDLWIAPGQVPDFRRECALLRANLERIASQPYPQKTYEWYLDTLSVRLGFIEDAAERAAEVGGGVVIW
;
A
#
# COMPACT_ATOMS: atom_id res chain seq x y z
N MET A 1 -3.68 3.04 -15.82
CA MET A 1 -4.15 3.63 -14.56
C MET A 1 -3.16 3.29 -13.47
N SER A 2 -2.98 4.19 -12.50
CA SER A 2 -2.17 3.99 -11.30
C SER A 2 -3.04 3.50 -10.15
N LEU A 3 -2.40 2.83 -9.20
CA LEU A 3 -2.93 2.60 -7.87
C LEU A 3 -2.38 3.71 -6.97
N SER A 4 -3.24 4.32 -6.17
CA SER A 4 -2.92 5.41 -5.24
C SER A 4 -3.15 4.99 -3.78
N VAL A 5 -2.48 5.67 -2.86
CA VAL A 5 -2.62 5.54 -1.42
C VAL A 5 -2.89 6.91 -0.80
N ASP A 6 -4.00 7.04 -0.10
CA ASP A 6 -4.43 8.28 0.53
C ASP A 6 -4.71 8.10 2.01
N VAL A 7 -4.59 9.20 2.76
CA VAL A 7 -4.94 9.27 4.18
C VAL A 7 -6.35 9.82 4.30
N PHE A 8 -7.17 9.27 5.19
CA PHE A 8 -8.49 9.82 5.50
C PHE A 8 -8.69 9.97 7.01
N VAL A 9 -9.58 10.87 7.40
CA VAL A 9 -10.05 11.01 8.79
C VAL A 9 -11.54 10.69 8.88
N ILE A 10 -12.00 10.32 10.07
CA ILE A 10 -13.43 10.18 10.36
C ILE A 10 -13.95 11.52 10.87
N GLY A 11 -14.87 12.13 10.14
CA GLY A 11 -15.50 13.39 10.53
C GLY A 11 -16.50 13.19 11.68
N GLU A 12 -16.99 14.30 12.23
CA GLU A 12 -18.04 14.29 13.27
C GLU A 12 -19.35 13.67 12.77
N ASP A 13 -19.57 13.66 11.45
CA ASP A 13 -20.69 13.02 10.76
C ASP A 13 -20.52 11.49 10.63
N GLY A 14 -19.38 10.94 11.07
CA GLY A 14 -19.00 9.54 10.85
C GLY A 14 -18.55 9.24 9.42
N GLY A 15 -18.50 10.25 8.55
CA GLY A 15 -18.03 10.15 7.18
C GLY A 15 -16.52 10.05 7.09
N ARG A 16 -16.02 9.46 6.00
CA ARG A 16 -14.59 9.43 5.67
C ARG A 16 -14.25 10.63 4.81
N HIS A 17 -13.28 11.42 5.24
CA HIS A 17 -12.79 12.59 4.51
C HIS A 17 -11.35 12.35 4.12
N VAL A 18 -11.09 12.17 2.82
CA VAL A 18 -9.73 11.99 2.28
C VAL A 18 -8.98 13.32 2.38
N LEU A 19 -7.75 13.26 2.88
CA LEU A 19 -6.85 14.39 3.01
C LEU A 19 -5.97 14.51 1.77
N ASP A 20 -5.69 15.74 1.36
CA ASP A 20 -4.74 15.99 0.29
C ASP A 20 -3.34 15.46 0.66
N THR A 21 -2.64 14.89 -0.32
CA THR A 21 -1.25 14.50 -0.14
C THR A 21 -0.38 15.76 0.00
N PRO A 22 0.42 15.89 1.08
CA PRO A 22 1.25 17.06 1.31
C PRO A 22 2.24 17.33 0.16
N GLU A 23 2.61 18.60 -0.01
CA GLU A 23 3.64 18.97 -0.98
C GLU A 23 4.96 18.21 -0.72
N GLY A 24 5.53 17.62 -1.77
CA GLY A 24 6.75 16.82 -1.69
C GLY A 24 6.54 15.35 -1.30
N ALA A 25 5.33 14.96 -0.87
CA ALA A 25 4.97 13.56 -0.71
C ALA A 25 4.46 12.95 -2.02
N ASN A 26 4.38 11.62 -2.07
CA ASN A 26 3.86 10.89 -3.21
C ASN A 26 2.81 9.86 -2.74
N ASP A 27 1.75 9.71 -3.54
CA ASP A 27 0.60 8.87 -3.27
C ASP A 27 0.59 7.61 -4.16
N LEU A 28 1.59 7.37 -5.01
CA LEU A 28 1.57 6.23 -5.92
C LEU A 28 1.87 4.92 -5.19
N ALA A 29 0.87 4.05 -5.10
CA ALA A 29 1.02 2.67 -4.64
C ALA A 29 1.44 1.70 -5.77
N GLY A 30 1.43 2.15 -7.03
CA GLY A 30 1.96 1.36 -8.16
C GLY A 30 1.14 1.48 -9.43
N PHE A 31 1.25 0.50 -10.31
CA PHE A 31 0.36 0.38 -11.46
C PHE A 31 -0.95 -0.28 -11.02
N GLU A 32 -2.05 0.02 -11.69
CA GLU A 32 -3.33 -0.63 -11.40
C GLU A 32 -3.25 -2.17 -11.47
N SER A 33 -2.46 -2.71 -12.42
CA SER A 33 -2.22 -4.15 -12.51
C SER A 33 -1.50 -4.76 -11.29
N TRP A 34 -0.89 -3.96 -10.43
CA TRP A 34 -0.20 -4.43 -9.22
C TRP A 34 -1.15 -4.82 -8.11
N ARG A 35 -2.43 -4.40 -8.18
CA ARG A 35 -3.51 -4.92 -7.35
C ARG A 35 -3.49 -6.44 -7.24
N THR A 36 -3.40 -7.14 -8.36
CA THR A 36 -3.41 -8.62 -8.40
C THR A 36 -2.02 -9.22 -8.56
N ARG A 37 -1.12 -8.55 -9.31
CA ARG A 37 0.20 -9.11 -9.65
C ARG A 37 1.25 -8.96 -8.55
N VAL A 38 1.04 -8.01 -7.62
CA VAL A 38 2.03 -7.66 -6.61
C VAL A 38 1.39 -7.69 -5.24
N TRP A 39 0.59 -6.69 -4.91
CA TRP A 39 0.08 -6.47 -3.56
C TRP A 39 -0.95 -7.52 -3.16
N GLY A 40 -1.89 -7.82 -4.04
CA GLY A 40 -2.90 -8.86 -3.84
C GLY A 40 -2.47 -10.26 -4.27
N SER A 41 -1.18 -10.46 -4.56
CA SER A 41 -0.69 -11.73 -5.11
C SER A 41 -0.68 -12.86 -4.08
N ASP A 42 -0.66 -14.10 -4.58
CA ASP A 42 -0.51 -15.28 -3.72
C ASP A 42 0.83 -15.31 -2.97
N ALA A 43 1.87 -14.66 -3.51
CA ALA A 43 3.14 -14.50 -2.82
C ALA A 43 2.99 -13.68 -1.54
N VAL A 44 2.21 -12.58 -1.58
CA VAL A 44 1.91 -11.77 -0.41
C VAL A 44 1.04 -12.54 0.59
N ARG A 45 0.01 -13.27 0.11
CA ARG A 45 -0.80 -14.16 0.96
C ARG A 45 0.04 -15.22 1.66
N ALA A 46 1.00 -15.83 0.96
CA ALA A 46 1.87 -16.87 1.50
C ALA A 46 2.82 -16.36 2.60
N LEU A 47 3.06 -15.04 2.69
CA LEU A 47 3.78 -14.43 3.81
C LEU A 47 2.92 -14.29 5.08
N GLY A 48 1.62 -14.55 5.00
CA GLY A 48 0.66 -14.35 6.09
C GLY A 48 0.06 -12.95 6.15
N ALA A 49 0.19 -12.16 5.08
CA ALA A 49 -0.48 -10.87 4.96
C ALA A 49 -2.00 -11.06 4.86
N TRP A 50 -2.76 -10.11 5.40
CA TRP A 50 -4.21 -10.10 5.45
C TRP A 50 -4.83 -8.81 4.92
N PHE A 51 -4.10 -7.67 4.93
CA PHE A 51 -4.59 -6.42 4.34
C PHE A 51 -4.32 -6.34 2.84
N PHE A 52 -3.06 -6.36 2.41
CA PHE A 52 -2.70 -6.22 0.99
C PHE A 52 -3.39 -7.22 0.04
N PRO A 53 -3.63 -8.49 0.43
CA PRO A 53 -4.42 -9.45 -0.36
C PRO A 53 -5.81 -8.99 -0.81
N VAL A 54 -6.43 -8.06 -0.09
CA VAL A 54 -7.75 -7.49 -0.42
C VAL A 54 -7.70 -6.72 -1.74
N LEU A 55 -6.54 -6.13 -2.09
CA LEU A 55 -6.38 -5.35 -3.31
C LEU A 55 -6.64 -6.14 -4.59
N ALA A 56 -6.56 -7.47 -4.53
CA ALA A 56 -6.89 -8.32 -5.68
C ALA A 56 -8.36 -8.18 -6.11
N ASP A 57 -9.26 -7.87 -5.17
CA ASP A 57 -10.71 -7.94 -5.36
C ASP A 57 -11.42 -6.60 -5.11
N SER A 58 -10.83 -5.70 -4.31
CA SER A 58 -11.43 -4.40 -4.00
C SER A 58 -10.40 -3.35 -3.56
N ASP A 59 -10.85 -2.12 -3.31
CA ASP A 59 -10.05 -1.13 -2.60
C ASP A 59 -9.77 -1.60 -1.17
N LEU A 60 -8.58 -1.24 -0.67
CA LEU A 60 -8.17 -1.58 0.68
C LEU A 60 -8.39 -0.38 1.60
N TRP A 61 -9.26 -0.56 2.59
CA TRP A 61 -9.55 0.44 3.62
C TRP A 61 -9.01 -0.02 4.96
N ILE A 62 -8.09 0.77 5.54
CA ILE A 62 -7.51 0.55 6.85
C ILE A 62 -8.12 1.57 7.81
N ALA A 63 -8.91 1.10 8.79
CA ALA A 63 -9.47 1.99 9.80
C ALA A 63 -8.37 2.53 10.73
N PRO A 64 -8.58 3.68 11.41
CA PRO A 64 -7.56 4.26 12.29
C PRO A 64 -6.99 3.30 13.34
N GLY A 65 -7.85 2.49 13.96
CA GLY A 65 -7.43 1.48 14.94
C GLY A 65 -6.62 0.31 14.36
N GLN A 66 -6.64 0.12 13.04
CA GLN A 66 -5.92 -0.95 12.34
C GLN A 66 -4.57 -0.49 11.77
N VAL A 67 -4.31 0.82 11.73
CA VAL A 67 -3.05 1.39 11.19
C VAL A 67 -1.81 0.77 11.85
N PRO A 68 -1.74 0.53 13.17
CA PRO A 68 -0.59 -0.12 13.78
C PRO A 68 -0.33 -1.54 13.25
N ASP A 69 -1.38 -2.32 12.99
CA ASP A 69 -1.26 -3.67 12.44
C ASP A 69 -0.88 -3.62 10.95
N PHE A 70 -1.45 -2.68 10.20
CA PHE A 70 -1.11 -2.43 8.80
C PHE A 70 0.37 -2.06 8.64
N ARG A 71 0.92 -1.20 9.52
CA ARG A 71 2.37 -0.88 9.52
C ARG A 71 3.24 -2.10 9.76
N ARG A 72 2.82 -3.04 10.62
CA ARG A 72 3.54 -4.32 10.83
C ARG A 72 3.50 -5.18 9.58
N GLU A 73 2.39 -5.18 8.85
CA GLU A 73 2.29 -5.86 7.57
C GLU A 73 3.17 -5.19 6.50
N CYS A 74 3.21 -3.87 6.41
CA CYS A 74 4.16 -3.18 5.52
C CYS A 74 5.61 -3.60 5.82
N ALA A 75 5.99 -3.66 7.10
CA ALA A 75 7.31 -4.13 7.51
C ALA A 75 7.57 -5.61 7.13
N LEU A 76 6.55 -6.47 7.20
CA LEU A 76 6.63 -7.87 6.72
C LEU A 76 6.91 -7.91 5.22
N LEU A 77 6.19 -7.13 4.42
CA LEU A 77 6.42 -7.05 2.97
C LEU A 77 7.80 -6.47 2.65
N ARG A 78 8.22 -5.42 3.36
CA ARG A 78 9.54 -4.78 3.26
C ARG A 78 10.67 -5.79 3.45
N ALA A 79 10.54 -6.66 4.45
CA ALA A 79 11.54 -7.71 4.73
C ALA A 79 11.54 -8.85 3.70
N ASN A 80 10.53 -8.95 2.84
CA ASN A 80 10.34 -10.05 1.90
C ASN A 80 10.13 -9.58 0.44
N LEU A 81 10.60 -8.38 0.08
CA LEU A 81 10.38 -7.80 -1.26
C LEU A 81 10.81 -8.73 -2.40
N GLU A 82 11.94 -9.43 -2.25
CA GLU A 82 12.43 -10.39 -3.26
C GLU A 82 11.46 -11.55 -3.52
N ARG A 83 10.71 -11.97 -2.49
CA ARG A 83 9.71 -13.05 -2.61
C ARG A 83 8.43 -12.57 -3.29
N ILE A 84 8.12 -11.28 -3.17
CA ILE A 84 6.95 -10.63 -3.76
C ILE A 84 7.25 -10.24 -5.21
N ALA A 85 8.51 -9.94 -5.51
CA ALA A 85 8.98 -9.52 -6.81
C ALA A 85 8.87 -10.65 -7.86
N SER A 86 7.67 -10.88 -8.37
CA SER A 86 7.49 -11.62 -9.64
C SER A 86 7.86 -10.68 -10.78
N GLN A 87 8.64 -11.10 -11.78
CA GLN A 87 8.96 -10.29 -12.96
C GLN A 87 7.97 -10.54 -14.10
N PRO A 88 6.89 -9.74 -14.26
CA PRO A 88 6.00 -9.86 -15.41
C PRO A 88 6.39 -8.93 -16.57
N TYR A 89 7.49 -8.16 -16.49
CA TYR A 89 7.86 -7.15 -17.48
C TYR A 89 9.16 -7.52 -18.22
N PRO A 90 9.08 -8.16 -19.40
CA PRO A 90 10.25 -8.64 -20.14
C PRO A 90 11.25 -7.54 -20.54
N GLN A 91 10.83 -6.28 -20.55
CA GLN A 91 11.65 -5.14 -20.97
C GLN A 91 12.40 -4.47 -19.80
N LYS A 92 12.20 -4.91 -18.55
CA LYS A 92 12.79 -4.31 -17.36
C LYS A 92 13.64 -5.33 -16.60
N THR A 93 14.71 -4.87 -15.95
CA THR A 93 15.56 -5.75 -15.14
C THR A 93 14.87 -6.08 -13.82
N TYR A 94 15.31 -7.18 -13.20
CA TYR A 94 14.91 -7.54 -11.85
C TYR A 94 15.18 -6.42 -10.84
N GLU A 95 16.38 -5.82 -10.89
CA GLU A 95 16.77 -4.81 -9.90
C GLU A 95 15.92 -3.55 -10.03
N TRP A 96 15.63 -3.12 -11.26
CA TRP A 96 14.72 -2.00 -11.51
C TRP A 96 13.34 -2.28 -10.92
N TYR A 97 12.86 -3.51 -11.07
CA TYR A 97 11.55 -3.89 -10.55
C TYR A 97 11.51 -3.93 -9.03
N LEU A 98 12.55 -4.50 -8.40
CA LEU A 98 12.69 -4.56 -6.95
C LEU A 98 12.82 -3.15 -6.33
N ASP A 99 13.60 -2.27 -6.97
CA ASP A 99 13.73 -0.86 -6.58
C ASP A 99 12.39 -0.12 -6.70
N THR A 100 11.69 -0.29 -7.83
CA THR A 100 10.36 0.31 -8.02
C THR A 100 9.36 -0.19 -6.96
N LEU A 101 9.35 -1.49 -6.68
CA LEU A 101 8.52 -2.09 -5.65
C LEU A 101 8.84 -1.50 -4.26
N SER A 102 10.13 -1.39 -3.94
CA SER A 102 10.64 -0.82 -2.70
C SER A 102 10.19 0.63 -2.51
N VAL A 103 10.30 1.46 -3.55
CA VAL A 103 9.88 2.86 -3.53
C VAL A 103 8.36 2.97 -3.34
N ARG A 104 7.57 2.18 -4.06
CA ARG A 104 6.09 2.22 -3.95
C ARG A 104 5.60 1.75 -2.59
N LEU A 105 6.22 0.72 -1.99
CA LEU A 105 5.93 0.34 -0.62
C LEU A 105 6.31 1.46 0.36
N GLY A 106 7.36 2.24 0.06
CA GLY A 106 7.79 3.38 0.89
C GLY A 106 6.70 4.45 0.97
N PHE A 107 6.08 4.79 -0.15
CA PHE A 107 4.98 5.76 -0.17
C PHE A 107 3.76 5.29 0.63
N ILE A 108 3.48 3.98 0.64
CA ILE A 108 2.42 3.38 1.46
C ILE A 108 2.77 3.44 2.96
N GLU A 109 4.04 3.17 3.31
CA GLU A 109 4.54 3.31 4.68
C GLU A 109 4.45 4.77 5.17
N ASP A 110 4.85 5.73 4.35
CA ASP A 110 4.76 7.16 4.64
C ASP A 110 3.31 7.63 4.82
N ALA A 111 2.37 7.10 4.01
CA ALA A 111 0.94 7.36 4.19
C ALA A 111 0.41 6.76 5.49
N ALA A 112 0.82 5.54 5.86
CA ALA A 112 0.44 4.90 7.11
C ALA A 112 1.00 5.61 8.34
N GLU A 113 2.20 6.18 8.25
CA GLU A 113 2.78 7.02 9.30
C GLU A 113 1.98 8.31 9.47
N ARG A 114 1.72 9.05 8.38
CA ARG A 114 0.87 10.25 8.40
C ARG A 114 -0.52 9.97 8.95
N ALA A 115 -1.13 8.84 8.56
CA ALA A 115 -2.43 8.42 9.08
C ALA A 115 -2.38 8.24 10.61
N ALA A 116 -1.32 7.62 11.14
CA ALA A 116 -1.15 7.46 12.58
C ALA A 116 -0.99 8.81 13.30
N GLU A 117 -0.27 9.76 12.72
CA GLU A 117 -0.07 11.11 13.29
C GLU A 117 -1.37 11.90 13.42
N VAL A 118 -2.27 11.79 12.44
CA VAL A 118 -3.55 12.51 12.44
C VAL A 118 -4.71 11.73 13.06
N GLY A 119 -4.45 10.52 13.57
CA GLY A 119 -5.51 9.62 14.07
C GLY A 119 -6.48 9.14 12.98
N GLY A 120 -6.02 9.14 11.73
CA GLY A 120 -6.76 8.76 10.53
C GLY A 120 -6.51 7.31 10.11
N GLY A 121 -7.09 6.93 8.98
CA GLY A 121 -6.90 5.66 8.29
C GLY A 121 -6.22 5.83 6.93
N VAL A 122 -6.03 4.70 6.24
CA VAL A 122 -5.41 4.64 4.91
C VAL A 122 -6.38 4.00 3.92
N VAL A 123 -6.48 4.53 2.71
CA VAL A 123 -7.15 3.88 1.57
C VAL A 123 -6.15 3.63 0.45
N ILE A 124 -6.25 2.48 -0.21
CA ILE A 124 -5.53 2.18 -1.44
C ILE A 124 -6.54 1.81 -2.54
N TRP A 125 -6.51 2.55 -3.65
CA TRP A 125 -7.51 2.50 -4.73
C TRP A 125 -6.96 2.93 -6.10
#